data_AF-A0A139HDH4-F1
#
_entry.id   AF-A0A139HDH4-F1
#
_cell.length_a   1.000
_cell.length_b   1.000
_cell.length_c   1.000
_cell.angle_alpha   90.00
_cell.angle_beta   90.00
_cell.angle_gamma   90.00
#
_symmetry.space_group_name_H-M   'P 1'
#
loop_
_entity.id
_entity.type
_entity.pdbx_description
1 polymer ?
#
loop_
_entity_poly.entity_id
_entity_poly.type
_entity_poly.pdbx_seq_one_letter_code
_entity_poly.pdbx_strand_id
1 'polypeptide(L)'
;MAHAPTMTTVHINIIVYKGSPLDYTQYRHTALWLRFADGSPSLLAHIIGPLGGFIFEWKQSSKPWETQRYAKTVDVGCLTVAATPTQTVQALQSTPIKNRDREFNCQTWVENALKRLKDAGFLSEEAYSKGVDGMVEAIAEAEAEDTEELE
;
A
#
# COMPACT_ATOMS: atom_id res chain seq x y z
N MET A 1 -29.43 11.80 -11.59
CA MET A 1 -28.81 11.05 -12.69
C MET A 1 -27.48 10.52 -12.16
N ALA A 2 -27.29 9.20 -12.08
CA ALA A 2 -26.01 8.64 -11.67
C ALA A 2 -25.03 8.78 -12.83
N HIS A 3 -23.96 9.56 -12.67
CA HIS A 3 -22.89 9.62 -13.65
C HIS A 3 -22.26 8.23 -13.79
N ALA A 4 -22.07 7.76 -15.03
CA ALA A 4 -21.31 6.54 -15.29
C ALA A 4 -19.88 6.70 -14.72
N PRO A 5 -19.29 5.64 -14.16
CA PRO A 5 -17.96 5.73 -13.59
C PRO A 5 -16.93 6.06 -14.69
N THR A 6 -16.22 7.16 -14.52
CA THR A 6 -15.20 7.63 -15.47
C THR A 6 -13.93 6.80 -15.29
N MET A 7 -13.43 6.21 -16.39
CA MET A 7 -12.11 5.59 -16.39
C MET A 7 -11.06 6.69 -16.44
N THR A 8 -10.04 6.61 -15.59
CA THR A 8 -9.00 7.64 -15.49
C THR A 8 -7.64 7.04 -15.19
N THR A 9 -6.59 7.82 -15.40
CA THR A 9 -5.24 7.45 -14.99
C THR A 9 -5.19 7.29 -13.48
N VAL A 10 -4.68 6.14 -13.04
CA VAL A 10 -4.50 5.82 -11.62
C VAL A 10 -3.03 5.89 -11.29
N HIS A 11 -2.68 6.73 -10.32
CA HIS A 11 -1.34 6.85 -9.78
C HIS A 11 -1.23 6.11 -8.45
N ILE A 12 -0.18 5.29 -8.29
CA ILE A 12 0.03 4.41 -7.14
C ILE A 12 1.23 4.89 -6.34
N ASN A 13 1.01 5.01 -5.03
CA ASN A 13 2.06 5.22 -4.05
C ASN A 13 1.98 4.14 -2.97
N ILE A 14 3.12 3.82 -2.36
CA ILE A 14 3.15 3.01 -1.13
C ILE A 14 3.34 3.97 0.03
N ILE A 15 2.51 3.84 1.06
CA ILE A 15 2.65 4.57 2.31
C ILE A 15 3.25 3.62 3.33
N VAL A 16 4.35 4.04 3.96
CA VAL A 16 5.02 3.32 5.04
C VAL A 16 4.74 4.07 6.34
N TYR A 17 4.27 3.33 7.34
CA TYR A 17 4.04 3.82 8.70
C TYR A 17 5.04 3.18 9.67
N LYS A 18 5.52 3.97 10.64
CA LYS A 18 6.36 3.48 11.75
C LYS A 18 5.65 2.35 12.52
N GLY A 19 6.43 1.38 12.98
CA GLY A 19 5.96 0.30 13.85
C GLY A 19 5.49 0.81 15.21
N SER A 20 4.73 -0.04 15.92
CA SER A 20 4.23 0.25 17.27
C SER A 20 4.19 -1.03 18.10
N PRO A 21 4.63 -1.02 19.38
CA PRO A 21 5.18 0.12 20.12
C PRO A 21 6.61 0.52 19.68
N LEU A 22 7.35 -0.40 19.07
CA LEU A 22 8.71 -0.19 18.59
C LEU A 22 8.75 -0.14 17.06
N ASP A 23 9.57 0.76 16.51
CA ASP A 23 9.71 0.95 15.06
C ASP A 23 10.74 -0.02 14.46
N TYR A 24 10.46 -1.32 14.53
CA TYR A 24 11.22 -2.33 13.81
C TYR A 24 10.68 -2.54 12.39
N THR A 25 11.57 -2.92 11.47
CA THR A 25 11.26 -3.18 10.05
C THR A 25 10.04 -4.10 9.89
N GLN A 26 9.96 -5.20 10.64
CA GLN A 26 8.84 -6.16 10.59
C GLN A 26 7.51 -5.64 11.13
N TYR A 27 7.52 -4.54 11.89
CA TYR A 27 6.33 -3.93 12.50
C TYR A 27 5.86 -2.70 11.75
N ARG A 28 6.65 -2.17 10.82
CA ARG A 28 6.21 -1.11 9.92
C ARG A 28 5.04 -1.57 9.08
N HIS A 29 3.99 -0.75 9.06
CA HIS A 29 2.78 -1.03 8.31
C HIS A 29 2.86 -0.40 6.92
N THR A 30 2.45 -1.13 5.89
CA THR A 30 2.43 -0.63 4.51
C THR A 30 1.02 -0.63 3.94
N ALA A 31 0.75 0.38 3.11
CA ALA A 31 -0.53 0.55 2.42
C ALA A 31 -0.30 1.06 1.00
N LEU A 32 -1.26 0.81 0.12
CA LEU A 32 -1.32 1.40 -1.22
C LEU A 32 -2.23 2.62 -1.22
N TRP A 33 -1.72 3.75 -1.70
CA TRP A 33 -2.49 4.97 -1.94
C TRP A 33 -2.72 5.15 -3.43
N LEU A 34 -4.00 5.22 -3.81
CA LEU A 34 -4.47 5.29 -5.19
C LEU A 34 -5.04 6.68 -5.46
N ARG A 35 -4.46 7.39 -6.42
CA ARG A 35 -4.91 8.71 -6.85
C ARG A 35 -5.48 8.65 -8.26
N PHE A 36 -6.58 9.32 -8.48
CA PHE A 36 -7.33 9.31 -9.74
C PHE A 36 -7.23 10.68 -10.40
N ALA A 37 -6.81 10.72 -11.67
CA ALA A 37 -6.57 11.98 -12.38
C ALA A 37 -7.85 12.78 -12.70
N ASP A 38 -9.03 12.16 -12.57
CA ASP A 38 -10.33 12.80 -12.78
C ASP A 38 -10.85 13.57 -11.54
N GLY A 39 -10.07 13.59 -10.44
CA GLY A 39 -10.47 14.20 -9.18
C GLY A 39 -11.36 13.31 -8.31
N SER A 40 -11.57 12.04 -8.68
CA SER A 40 -12.21 11.06 -7.81
C SER A 40 -11.47 10.95 -6.47
N PRO A 41 -12.18 10.68 -5.35
CA PRO A 41 -11.54 10.55 -4.04
C PRO A 41 -10.40 9.53 -4.07
N SER A 42 -9.24 9.93 -3.58
CA SER A 42 -8.11 9.01 -3.44
C SER A 42 -8.43 7.93 -2.41
N LEU A 43 -7.90 6.73 -2.61
CA LEU A 43 -8.19 5.57 -1.78
C LEU A 43 -6.91 5.07 -1.12
N LEU A 44 -7.01 4.67 0.14
CA LEU A 44 -5.96 3.97 0.88
C LEU A 44 -6.41 2.53 1.09
N ALA A 45 -5.66 1.57 0.57
CA ALA A 45 -5.95 0.14 0.65
C ALA A 45 -4.79 -0.61 1.32
N HIS A 46 -5.12 -1.54 2.21
CA HIS A 46 -4.16 -2.29 3.00
C HIS A 46 -4.78 -3.58 3.53
N ILE A 47 -3.97 -4.41 4.18
CA ILE A 47 -4.48 -5.47 5.03
C ILE A 47 -4.26 -5.10 6.50
N ILE A 48 -5.21 -5.46 7.35
CA ILE A 48 -5.14 -5.26 8.80
C ILE A 48 -5.42 -6.57 9.53
N GLY A 49 -5.17 -6.58 10.84
CA GLY A 49 -5.43 -7.73 11.70
C GLY A 49 -4.15 -8.40 12.18
N PRO A 50 -4.27 -9.35 13.12
CA PRO A 50 -3.12 -10.07 13.66
C PRO A 50 -2.61 -11.12 12.66
N LEU A 51 -1.41 -11.65 12.93
CA LEU A 51 -0.84 -12.76 12.19
C LEU A 51 -1.82 -13.95 12.15
N GLY A 52 -2.13 -14.40 10.94
CA GLY A 52 -3.10 -15.47 10.68
C GLY A 52 -4.57 -15.04 10.63
N GLY A 53 -4.85 -13.75 10.82
CA GLY A 53 -6.20 -13.17 10.78
C GLY A 53 -6.28 -11.89 9.95
N PHE A 54 -5.43 -11.75 8.92
CA PHE A 54 -5.44 -10.57 8.06
C PHE A 54 -6.72 -10.49 7.22
N ILE A 55 -7.24 -9.28 7.07
CA ILE A 55 -8.36 -8.94 6.19
C ILE A 55 -8.00 -7.74 5.32
N PHE A 56 -8.56 -7.68 4.11
CA PHE A 56 -8.42 -6.53 3.22
C PHE A 56 -9.36 -5.40 3.66
N GLU A 57 -8.82 -4.19 3.76
CA GLU A 57 -9.59 -2.98 4.00
C GLU A 57 -9.17 -1.86 3.04
N TRP A 58 -10.12 -0.97 2.78
CA TRP A 58 -9.85 0.27 2.07
C TRP A 58 -10.76 1.39 2.56
N LYS A 59 -10.27 2.62 2.45
CA LYS A 59 -11.04 3.83 2.78
C LYS A 59 -10.67 4.97 1.85
N GLN A 60 -11.55 5.97 1.74
CA GLN A 60 -11.17 7.24 1.14
C GLN A 60 -10.14 7.95 2.02
N SER A 61 -9.06 8.44 1.42
CA SER A 61 -8.03 9.20 2.12
C SER A 61 -7.30 10.12 1.13
N SER A 62 -7.49 11.42 1.29
CA SER A 62 -6.76 12.46 0.54
C SER A 62 -5.39 12.77 1.14
N LYS A 63 -5.17 12.40 2.41
CA LYS A 63 -3.96 12.73 3.18
C LYS A 63 -3.54 11.56 4.07
N PRO A 64 -3.05 10.45 3.49
CA PRO A 64 -2.66 9.27 4.26
C PRO A 64 -1.49 9.50 5.22
N TRP A 65 -0.74 10.60 5.06
CA TRP A 65 0.38 11.00 5.93
C TRP A 65 -0.05 11.73 7.22
N GLU A 66 -1.29 12.21 7.36
CA GLU A 66 -1.73 12.93 8.57
C GLU A 66 -1.95 12.00 9.78
N THR A 67 -1.81 10.69 9.61
CA THR A 67 -1.88 9.73 10.72
C THR A 67 -0.59 9.79 11.56
N GLN A 68 -0.70 9.59 12.88
CA GLN A 68 0.36 9.79 13.89
C GLN A 68 1.68 9.02 13.69
N ARG A 69 1.82 8.17 12.68
CA ARG A 69 3.01 7.31 12.46
C ARG A 69 3.47 7.28 11.00
N TYR A 70 3.18 8.30 10.19
CA TYR A 70 3.72 8.37 8.84
C TYR A 70 5.25 8.37 8.86
N ALA A 71 5.88 7.49 8.06
CA ALA A 71 7.32 7.45 7.88
C ALA A 71 7.72 7.97 6.50
N LYS A 72 7.23 7.34 5.42
CA LYS A 72 7.65 7.66 4.05
C LYS A 72 6.56 7.35 3.03
N THR A 73 6.62 8.03 1.90
CA THR A 73 5.81 7.75 0.70
C THR A 73 6.76 7.33 -0.40
N VAL A 74 6.49 6.18 -1.02
CA VAL A 74 7.24 5.66 -2.17
C VAL A 74 6.39 5.84 -3.41
N ASP A 75 7.01 6.37 -4.47
CA ASP A 75 6.39 6.57 -5.76
C ASP A 75 6.55 5.33 -6.65
N VAL A 76 5.45 4.63 -6.92
CA VAL A 76 5.45 3.45 -7.80
C VAL A 76 5.31 3.90 -9.24
N GLY A 77 4.34 4.77 -9.53
CA GLY A 77 4.03 5.25 -10.87
C GLY A 77 2.56 5.02 -11.23
N CYS A 78 2.25 5.15 -12.52
CA CYS A 78 0.88 5.05 -13.03
C CYS A 78 0.56 3.65 -13.53
N LEU A 79 -0.73 3.28 -13.44
CA LEU A 79 -1.25 2.17 -14.23
C LEU A 79 -1.12 2.47 -15.73
N THR A 80 -0.81 1.43 -16.51
CA THR A 80 -0.71 1.49 -17.97
C THR A 80 -2.07 1.65 -18.65
N VAL A 81 -3.15 1.27 -17.96
CA VAL A 81 -4.53 1.39 -18.41
C VAL A 81 -5.31 2.31 -17.48
N ALA A 82 -6.27 3.03 -18.05
CA ALA A 82 -7.25 3.77 -17.27
C ALA A 82 -8.13 2.79 -16.48
N ALA A 83 -8.52 3.18 -15.26
CA ALA A 83 -9.40 2.37 -14.43
C ALA A 83 -10.34 3.28 -13.61
N THR A 84 -11.46 2.70 -13.18
CA THR A 84 -12.35 3.32 -12.20
C THR A 84 -11.86 3.03 -10.78
N PRO A 85 -12.27 3.83 -9.77
CA PRO A 85 -11.99 3.51 -8.37
C PRO A 85 -12.44 2.11 -7.97
N THR A 86 -13.64 1.71 -8.38
CA THR A 86 -14.20 0.37 -8.10
C THR A 86 -13.36 -0.74 -8.71
N GLN A 87 -12.98 -0.64 -9.99
CA GLN A 87 -12.13 -1.65 -10.64
C GLN A 87 -10.76 -1.75 -9.95
N THR A 88 -10.19 -0.62 -9.54
CA THR A 88 -8.89 -0.61 -8.86
C THR A 88 -8.98 -1.31 -7.51
N VAL A 89 -10.02 -1.04 -6.71
CA VAL A 89 -10.25 -1.75 -5.44
C VAL A 89 -10.49 -3.24 -5.65
N GLN A 90 -11.31 -3.62 -6.64
CA GLN A 90 -11.57 -5.03 -6.94
C GLN A 90 -10.30 -5.78 -7.34
N ALA A 91 -9.41 -5.14 -8.11
CA ALA A 91 -8.11 -5.71 -8.46
C ALA A 91 -7.25 -5.96 -7.21
N LEU A 92 -7.17 -4.98 -6.30
CA LEU A 92 -6.42 -5.13 -5.04
C LEU A 92 -7.03 -6.17 -4.10
N GLN A 93 -8.36 -6.16 -3.93
CA GLN A 93 -9.10 -7.10 -3.08
C GLN A 93 -8.93 -8.56 -3.54
N SER A 94 -8.71 -8.77 -4.84
CA SER A 94 -8.46 -10.09 -5.42
C SER A 94 -7.03 -10.61 -5.15
N THR A 95 -6.18 -9.83 -4.47
CA THR A 95 -4.84 -10.26 -4.05
C THR A 95 -4.96 -11.26 -2.90
N PRO A 96 -4.44 -12.49 -3.04
CA PRO A 96 -4.56 -13.51 -2.00
C PRO A 96 -3.93 -13.07 -0.67
N ILE A 97 -4.67 -13.26 0.42
CA ILE A 97 -4.19 -13.09 1.79
C ILE A 97 -3.82 -14.46 2.34
N LYS A 98 -2.52 -14.68 2.61
CA LYS A 98 -2.01 -16.00 3.02
C LYS A 98 -2.00 -16.14 4.54
N ASN A 99 -3.17 -16.18 5.17
CA ASN A 99 -3.31 -16.31 6.64
C ASN A 99 -2.74 -17.60 7.26
N ARG A 100 -2.27 -18.56 6.44
CA ARG A 100 -1.58 -19.77 6.94
C ARG A 100 -0.05 -19.65 6.91
N ASP A 101 0.45 -18.60 6.27
CA ASP A 101 1.87 -18.33 6.11
C ASP A 101 2.33 -17.39 7.24
N ARG A 102 3.34 -17.82 8.01
CA ARG A 102 3.83 -17.07 9.17
C ARG A 102 4.70 -15.88 8.79
N GLU A 103 5.20 -15.85 7.56
CA GLU A 103 6.03 -14.76 7.05
C GLU A 103 5.19 -13.73 6.29
N PHE A 104 3.90 -14.02 6.06
CA PHE A 104 3.01 -13.12 5.35
C PHE A 104 2.57 -11.95 6.25
N ASN A 105 2.74 -10.73 5.76
CA ASN A 105 2.31 -9.50 6.41
C ASN A 105 1.86 -8.45 5.37
N CYS A 106 1.61 -7.22 5.80
CA CYS A 106 1.20 -6.11 4.93
C CYS A 106 2.23 -5.75 3.85
N GLN A 107 3.53 -5.91 4.12
CA GLN A 107 4.62 -5.64 3.19
C GLN A 107 4.59 -6.65 2.04
N THR A 108 4.50 -7.95 2.38
CA THR A 108 4.36 -9.04 1.41
C THR A 108 3.05 -8.93 0.63
N TRP A 109 1.96 -8.44 1.24
CA TRP A 109 0.72 -8.18 0.52
C TRP A 109 0.85 -7.05 -0.50
N VAL A 110 1.50 -5.94 -0.16
CA VAL A 110 1.76 -4.82 -1.08
C VAL A 110 2.59 -5.31 -2.27
N GLU A 111 3.67 -6.05 -2.03
CA GLU A 111 4.50 -6.63 -3.10
C GLU A 111 3.66 -7.53 -4.03
N ASN A 112 2.86 -8.44 -3.45
CA ASN A 112 2.00 -9.34 -4.22
C ASN A 112 0.93 -8.58 -5.02
N ALA A 113 0.36 -7.51 -4.47
CA ALA A 113 -0.62 -6.69 -5.18
C ALA A 113 0.01 -5.99 -6.39
N LEU A 114 1.19 -5.38 -6.23
CA LEU A 114 1.93 -4.75 -7.33
C LEU A 114 2.36 -5.78 -8.38
N LYS A 115 2.84 -6.96 -7.94
CA LYS A 115 3.21 -8.06 -8.83
C LYS A 115 2.03 -8.53 -9.66
N ARG A 116 0.83 -8.66 -9.09
CA ARG A 116 -0.38 -9.02 -9.84
C ARG A 116 -0.77 -7.95 -10.85
N LEU A 117 -0.68 -6.67 -10.49
CA LEU A 117 -0.93 -5.58 -11.45
C LEU A 117 0.06 -5.63 -12.61
N LYS A 118 1.34 -5.93 -12.33
CA LYS A 118 2.37 -6.13 -13.35
C LYS A 118 2.08 -7.34 -14.25
N ASP A 119 1.81 -8.49 -13.66
CA ASP A 119 1.56 -9.75 -14.38
C ASP A 119 0.29 -9.66 -15.24
N ALA A 120 -0.68 -8.81 -14.84
CA ALA A 120 -1.87 -8.49 -15.62
C ALA A 120 -1.63 -7.43 -16.72
N GLY A 121 -0.41 -6.88 -16.82
CA GLY A 121 -0.05 -5.83 -17.77
C GLY A 121 -0.51 -4.43 -17.40
N PHE A 122 -1.04 -4.22 -16.18
CA PHE A 122 -1.51 -2.92 -15.69
C PHE A 122 -0.40 -2.06 -15.07
N LEU A 123 0.74 -2.64 -14.76
CA LEU A 123 1.92 -1.95 -14.24
C LEU A 123 3.14 -2.36 -15.06
N SER A 124 4.05 -1.44 -15.37
CA SER A 124 5.31 -1.79 -16.04
C SER A 124 6.25 -2.52 -15.08
N GLU A 125 7.19 -3.31 -15.61
CA GLU A 125 8.26 -3.93 -14.81
C GLU A 125 9.07 -2.87 -14.05
N GLU A 126 9.39 -1.75 -14.71
CA GLU A 126 10.13 -0.64 -14.08
C GLU A 126 9.37 -0.03 -12.89
N ALA A 127 8.05 0.21 -13.03
CA ALA A 127 7.24 0.74 -11.95
C ALA A 127 7.09 -0.26 -10.79
N TYR A 128 6.96 -1.56 -11.12
CA TYR A 128 6.97 -2.63 -10.12
C TYR A 128 8.28 -2.66 -9.33
N SER A 129 9.43 -2.75 -10.01
CA SER A 129 10.74 -2.78 -9.36
C SER A 129 11.00 -1.53 -8.53
N LYS A 130 10.78 -0.34 -9.11
CA LYS A 130 10.91 0.94 -8.39
C LYS A 130 10.06 0.97 -7.11
N GLY A 131 8.81 0.49 -7.20
CA GLY A 131 7.91 0.45 -6.06
C GLY A 131 8.38 -0.50 -4.95
N VAL A 132 8.77 -1.72 -5.30
CA VAL A 132 9.24 -2.74 -4.35
C VAL A 132 10.57 -2.34 -3.72
N ASP A 133 11.54 -1.93 -4.53
CA ASP A 133 12.87 -1.50 -4.06
C ASP A 133 12.74 -0.28 -3.13
N GLY A 134 11.95 0.71 -3.54
CA GLY A 134 11.68 1.89 -2.73
C GLY A 134 10.94 1.56 -1.43
N MET A 135 10.06 0.56 -1.42
CA MET A 135 9.41 0.07 -0.20
C MET A 135 10.42 -0.58 0.74
N VAL A 136 11.31 -1.43 0.21
CA VAL A 136 12.36 -2.10 1.00
C VAL A 136 13.30 -1.06 1.62
N GLU A 137 13.74 -0.07 0.85
CA GLU A 137 14.56 1.04 1.36
C GLU A 137 13.82 1.83 2.44
N ALA A 138 12.56 2.21 2.19
CA ALA A 138 11.72 2.93 3.14
C ALA A 138 11.44 2.14 4.42
N ILE A 139 11.40 0.81 4.37
CA ILE A 139 11.27 -0.04 5.56
C ILE A 139 12.61 -0.13 6.29
N ALA A 140 13.73 -0.29 5.56
CA ALA A 140 15.06 -0.45 6.12
C ALA A 140 15.58 0.77 6.89
N GLU A 141 15.09 1.97 6.56
CA GLU A 141 15.27 3.21 7.36
C GLU A 141 14.53 3.16 8.72
N ALA A 142 14.37 1.97 9.31
CA ALA A 142 13.79 1.75 10.63
C ALA A 142 14.72 2.25 11.73
N GLU A 143 14.22 3.19 12.54
CA GLU A 143 14.92 3.66 13.73
C GLU A 143 14.43 2.85 14.93
N ALA A 144 15.27 1.95 15.44
CA ALA A 144 15.02 1.35 16.75
C ALA A 144 15.32 2.41 17.83
N GLU A 145 14.39 3.32 18.09
CA GLU A 145 14.47 4.19 19.27
C GLU A 145 14.00 3.40 20.51
N ASP A 146 14.95 2.71 21.16
CA ASP A 146 14.93 2.40 22.59
C ASP A 146 16.19 3.04 23.18
N THR A 147 16.16 4.35 23.47
CA THR A 147 17.13 4.95 24.39
C THR A 147 16.38 5.28 25.68
N GLU A 148 16.52 4.35 26.63
CA GLU A 148 16.42 4.51 28.08
C GLU A 148 15.77 5.81 28.61
N GLU A 149 14.47 5.76 28.92
CA GLU A 149 13.92 6.55 30.04
C GLU A 149 13.77 5.63 31.26
N LEU A 150 14.92 5.34 31.89
CA LEU A 150 14.99 4.93 33.28
C LEU A 150 16.12 5.74 33.94
N GLU A 151 15.81 6.98 34.31
CA GLU A 151 16.46 7.67 35.44
C GLU A 151 15.43 7.89 36.56
#